data_AF-A0A7S1U4A5-F1
#
_entry.id   AF-A0A7S1U4A5-F1
#
_cell.length_a   1.000
_cell.length_b   1.000
_cell.length_c   1.000
_cell.angle_alpha   90.00
_cell.angle_beta   90.00
_cell.angle_gamma   90.00
#
_symmetry.space_group_name_H-M   'P 1'
#
loop_
_entity.id
_entity.type
_entity.pdbx_description
1 polymer ?
#
loop_
_entity_poly.entity_id
_entity_poly.type
_entity_poly.pdbx_seq_one_letter_code
_entity_poly.pdbx_strand_id
1 'polypeptide(L)'
;MAAFEDVPDALRGENAVEKTLTIVTAKRDELLQMKDAGHMPTSEDLAALLSSATAEIGPLVRHLSPNVQRNLRRSFAGCGWDVGANRLMHATSAGAVLQTFEGMVRGLKQCLVAAPTPTPEERENLAKACMRLWDLDVNRAEHGTHYTIDLQAGKSFHDRRDAAADPLFVNVSQELLSRPTFRTFVALLDNYEMQVGVAEKVTREELREEQEFLNACLATPVMKYAHAYLVANRLAPADVNSFKQRLRKIWFDMYKRSRGRGDDSSGFEHVFIGEVKNGEVTGFHNWLQFYIEERKGHVDYKGYIRPRKRGGRYMAPQEEEHMITINFSWHGFEKQCSSTLIGVSPEFELALYTMCFLGGDEKTITRLGPYNVEVTCHKYNTRDGNLIGTSYPNTSRLTDDEAAAAIQSRVRGAQVRKHGAASYSKRQHERNRQHHAAAKLQSRYRGGRARHGSPTRN
;
A
#
# COMPACT_ATOMS: atom_id res chain seq x y z
N MET A 1 -36.55 -36.51 16.37
CA MET A 1 -36.51 -35.87 15.04
C MET A 1 -37.42 -34.66 15.07
N ALA A 2 -36.92 -33.56 15.66
CA ALA A 2 -37.59 -32.27 15.60
C ALA A 2 -37.05 -31.52 14.38
N ALA A 3 -37.96 -31.00 13.57
CA ALA A 3 -37.69 -30.37 12.29
C ALA A 3 -36.67 -29.24 12.43
N PHE A 4 -35.61 -29.29 11.62
CA PHE A 4 -34.82 -28.13 11.28
C PHE A 4 -35.74 -27.20 10.49
N GLU A 5 -36.13 -26.07 11.08
CA GLU A 5 -36.73 -24.97 10.33
C GLU A 5 -35.71 -24.51 9.29
N ASP A 6 -36.09 -24.66 8.02
CA ASP A 6 -35.38 -24.18 6.84
C ASP A 6 -35.23 -22.65 6.94
N VAL A 7 -34.02 -22.19 7.28
CA VAL A 7 -33.65 -20.80 7.11
C VAL A 7 -33.40 -20.58 5.61
N PRO A 8 -34.05 -19.60 4.94
CA PRO A 8 -33.86 -19.37 3.52
C PRO A 8 -32.37 -19.19 3.19
N ASP A 9 -31.85 -19.98 2.25
CA ASP A 9 -30.44 -20.04 1.83
C ASP A 9 -29.88 -18.67 1.38
N ALA A 10 -30.75 -17.69 1.13
CA ALA A 10 -30.46 -16.32 0.72
C ALA A 10 -29.89 -15.39 1.80
N LEU A 11 -29.68 -15.86 3.05
CA LEU A 11 -29.27 -15.03 4.20
C LEU A 11 -28.04 -15.55 4.98
N ARG A 12 -27.16 -16.33 4.33
CA ARG A 12 -25.84 -16.66 4.90
C ARG A 12 -24.91 -15.42 4.91
N GLY A 13 -23.92 -15.42 5.81
CA GLY A 13 -23.06 -14.25 6.08
C GLY A 13 -22.32 -13.67 4.86
N GLU A 14 -21.89 -14.51 3.90
CA GLU A 14 -21.26 -14.05 2.65
C GLU A 14 -22.27 -13.32 1.74
N ASN A 15 -23.48 -13.86 1.59
CA ASN A 15 -24.59 -13.26 0.82
C ASN A 15 -24.99 -11.89 1.41
N ALA A 16 -24.97 -11.76 2.74
CA ALA A 16 -25.23 -10.49 3.43
C ALA A 16 -24.16 -9.42 3.13
N VAL A 17 -22.88 -9.80 3.06
CA VAL A 17 -21.79 -8.88 2.69
C VAL A 17 -21.92 -8.45 1.23
N GLU A 18 -22.25 -9.36 0.30
CA GLU A 18 -22.43 -9.05 -1.14
C GLU A 18 -23.56 -8.06 -1.36
N LYS A 19 -24.72 -8.31 -0.74
CA LYS A 19 -25.87 -7.40 -0.81
C LYS A 19 -25.56 -6.04 -0.21
N THR A 20 -24.85 -6.00 0.92
CA THR A 20 -24.42 -4.74 1.53
C THR A 20 -23.47 -3.99 0.61
N LEU A 21 -22.52 -4.67 -0.05
CA LEU A 21 -21.61 -4.08 -1.01
C LEU A 21 -22.37 -3.46 -2.20
N THR A 22 -23.35 -4.18 -2.74
CA THR A 22 -24.19 -3.69 -3.85
C THR A 22 -24.92 -2.41 -3.48
N ILE A 23 -25.55 -2.37 -2.29
CA ILE A 23 -26.28 -1.19 -1.81
C ILE A 23 -25.34 0.01 -1.65
N VAL A 24 -24.21 -0.16 -0.94
CA VAL A 24 -23.26 0.93 -0.71
C VAL A 24 -22.66 1.43 -2.03
N THR A 25 -22.37 0.52 -2.97
CA THR A 25 -21.87 0.88 -4.31
C THR A 25 -22.90 1.70 -5.09
N ALA A 26 -24.17 1.30 -5.07
CA ALA A 26 -25.24 2.05 -5.73
C ALA A 26 -25.39 3.47 -5.15
N LYS A 27 -25.36 3.62 -3.82
CA LYS A 27 -25.46 4.94 -3.16
C LYS A 27 -24.26 5.84 -3.43
N ARG A 28 -23.06 5.25 -3.52
CA ARG A 28 -21.86 5.97 -3.97
C ARG A 28 -22.04 6.51 -5.39
N ASP A 29 -22.53 5.67 -6.30
CA ASP A 29 -22.66 6.02 -7.72
C ASP A 29 -23.77 7.06 -7.94
N GLU A 30 -24.85 6.98 -7.18
CA GLU A 30 -25.90 8.01 -7.11
C GLU A 30 -25.30 9.39 -6.72
N LEU A 31 -24.46 9.42 -5.68
CA LEU A 31 -23.80 10.65 -5.23
C LEU A 31 -22.79 11.20 -6.26
N LEU A 32 -22.09 10.32 -6.97
CA LEU A 32 -21.20 10.71 -8.06
C LEU A 32 -21.97 11.31 -9.23
N GLN A 33 -23.10 10.72 -9.62
CA GLN A 33 -23.96 11.23 -10.69
C GLN A 33 -24.52 12.62 -10.36
N MET A 34 -24.93 12.86 -9.12
CA MET A 34 -25.37 14.19 -8.66
C MET A 34 -24.26 15.24 -8.87
N LYS A 35 -23.02 14.89 -8.50
CA LYS A 35 -21.84 15.75 -8.64
C LYS A 35 -21.49 16.04 -10.10
N ASP A 36 -21.56 15.03 -10.97
CA ASP A 36 -21.24 15.14 -12.40
C ASP A 36 -22.29 15.93 -13.19
N ALA A 37 -23.55 15.89 -12.75
CA ALA A 37 -24.64 16.71 -13.30
C ALA A 37 -24.53 18.21 -12.93
N GLY A 38 -23.48 18.62 -12.19
CA GLY A 38 -23.30 19.99 -11.73
C GLY A 38 -24.24 20.40 -10.58
N HIS A 39 -24.94 19.44 -9.99
CA HIS A 39 -25.81 19.66 -8.84
C HIS A 39 -25.01 19.39 -7.56
N MET A 40 -24.64 20.44 -6.83
CA MET A 40 -24.00 20.26 -5.52
C MET A 40 -25.07 19.78 -4.52
N PRO A 41 -24.97 18.55 -3.97
CA PRO A 41 -26.00 18.00 -3.09
C PRO A 41 -26.18 18.87 -1.84
N THR A 42 -27.43 19.16 -1.47
CA THR A 42 -27.74 19.88 -0.24
C THR A 42 -27.57 18.96 0.98
N SER A 43 -27.58 19.53 2.18
CA SER A 43 -27.55 18.72 3.41
C SER A 43 -28.79 17.82 3.55
N GLU A 44 -29.94 18.22 2.98
CA GLU A 44 -31.15 17.40 2.94
C GLU A 44 -30.99 16.22 1.99
N ASP A 45 -30.41 16.43 0.80
CA ASP A 45 -30.14 15.35 -0.16
C ASP A 45 -29.17 14.31 0.42
N LEU A 46 -28.12 14.77 1.11
CA LEU A 46 -27.15 13.90 1.78
C LEU A 46 -27.81 13.11 2.93
N ALA A 47 -28.68 13.76 3.72
CA ALA A 47 -29.42 13.08 4.79
C ALA A 47 -30.39 12.03 4.23
N ALA A 48 -31.09 12.33 3.13
CA ALA A 48 -31.98 11.39 2.46
C ALA A 48 -31.22 10.17 1.92
N LEU A 49 -30.07 10.40 1.27
CA LEU A 49 -29.21 9.34 0.75
C LEU A 49 -28.70 8.42 1.86
N LEU A 50 -28.21 8.99 2.97
CA LEU A 50 -27.73 8.24 4.13
C LEU A 50 -28.86 7.48 4.82
N SER A 51 -30.04 8.08 4.95
CA SER A 51 -31.22 7.43 5.52
C SER A 51 -31.63 6.21 4.69
N SER A 52 -31.73 6.37 3.36
CA SER A 52 -32.00 5.26 2.43
C SER A 52 -30.95 4.15 2.55
N ALA A 53 -29.66 4.51 2.57
CA ALA A 53 -28.58 3.54 2.72
C ALA A 53 -28.72 2.74 4.03
N THR A 54 -28.99 3.41 5.16
CA THR A 54 -29.15 2.71 6.44
C THR A 54 -30.41 1.86 6.52
N ALA A 55 -31.50 2.28 5.89
CA ALA A 55 -32.73 1.49 5.82
C ALA A 55 -32.54 0.21 5.01
N GLU A 56 -31.87 0.28 3.86
CA GLU A 56 -31.59 -0.87 2.98
C GLU A 56 -30.57 -1.84 3.61
N ILE A 57 -29.56 -1.33 4.33
CA ILE A 57 -28.54 -2.16 5.00
C ILE A 57 -29.08 -2.80 6.29
N GLY A 58 -29.99 -2.13 7.00
CA GLY A 58 -30.49 -2.52 8.33
C GLY A 58 -30.85 -4.01 8.50
N PRO A 59 -31.68 -4.60 7.61
CA PRO A 59 -32.02 -6.02 7.68
C PRO A 59 -30.84 -6.98 7.52
N LEU A 60 -29.78 -6.56 6.82
CA LEU A 60 -28.58 -7.36 6.57
C LEU A 60 -27.62 -7.34 7.75
N VAL A 61 -27.61 -6.26 8.55
CA VAL A 61 -26.63 -6.02 9.64
C VAL A 61 -26.52 -7.21 10.59
N ARG A 62 -27.65 -7.81 10.99
CA ARG A 62 -27.69 -8.93 11.93
C ARG A 62 -27.02 -10.21 11.40
N HIS A 63 -26.86 -10.31 10.08
CA HIS A 63 -26.23 -11.44 9.39
C HIS A 63 -24.75 -11.15 9.03
N LEU A 64 -24.26 -9.93 9.26
CA LEU A 64 -22.85 -9.57 9.08
C LEU A 64 -22.04 -9.95 10.33
N SER A 65 -20.73 -10.16 10.16
CA SER A 65 -19.85 -10.42 11.31
C SER A 65 -19.77 -9.19 12.25
N PRO A 66 -19.54 -9.38 13.56
CA PRO A 66 -19.47 -8.26 14.51
C PRO A 66 -18.48 -7.16 14.12
N ASN A 67 -17.38 -7.52 13.46
CA ASN A 67 -16.38 -6.56 12.98
C ASN A 67 -16.92 -5.73 11.81
N VAL A 68 -17.62 -6.35 10.86
CA VAL A 68 -18.25 -5.63 9.74
C VAL A 68 -19.34 -4.69 10.25
N GLN A 69 -20.17 -5.16 11.19
CA GLN A 69 -21.19 -4.32 11.83
C GLN A 69 -20.58 -3.09 12.49
N ARG A 70 -19.49 -3.27 13.25
CA ARG A 70 -18.78 -2.18 13.93
C ARG A 70 -18.18 -1.19 12.93
N ASN A 71 -17.57 -1.69 11.84
CA ASN A 71 -16.97 -0.86 10.81
C ASN A 71 -18.02 -0.02 10.07
N LEU A 72 -19.16 -0.60 9.68
CA LEU A 72 -20.26 0.15 9.06
C LEU A 72 -20.76 1.27 9.97
N ARG A 73 -21.01 0.97 11.25
CA ARG A 73 -21.44 1.98 12.24
C ARG A 73 -20.42 3.10 12.39
N ARG A 74 -19.12 2.76 12.48
CA ARG A 74 -18.04 3.75 12.60
C ARG A 74 -17.94 4.63 11.35
N SER A 75 -18.08 4.05 10.17
CA SER A 75 -18.03 4.80 8.90
C SER A 75 -19.19 5.79 8.80
N PHE A 76 -20.43 5.39 9.13
CA PHE A 76 -21.57 6.32 9.18
C PHE A 76 -21.35 7.45 10.21
N ALA A 77 -20.88 7.12 11.42
CA ALA A 77 -20.56 8.13 12.42
C ALA A 77 -19.46 9.11 11.93
N GLY A 78 -18.49 8.62 11.15
CA GLY A 78 -17.39 9.40 10.59
C GLY A 78 -17.81 10.50 9.62
N CYS A 79 -18.93 10.35 8.92
CA CYS A 79 -19.53 11.42 8.11
C CYS A 79 -20.59 12.25 8.85
N GLY A 80 -20.76 12.02 10.15
CA GLY A 80 -21.73 12.73 10.99
C GLY A 80 -23.13 12.13 11.00
N TRP A 81 -23.32 10.92 10.47
CA TRP A 81 -24.60 10.23 10.46
C TRP A 81 -24.83 9.39 11.72
N ASP A 82 -25.90 9.68 12.46
CA ASP A 82 -26.37 8.84 13.55
C ASP A 82 -27.39 7.83 13.01
N VAL A 83 -26.97 6.57 12.95
CA VAL A 83 -27.81 5.46 12.45
C VAL A 83 -29.02 5.21 13.34
N GLY A 84 -28.90 5.41 14.66
CA GLY A 84 -29.99 5.16 15.61
C GLY A 84 -31.03 6.29 15.63
N ALA A 85 -30.56 7.53 15.51
CA ALA A 85 -31.44 8.71 15.44
C ALA A 85 -31.90 9.05 14.01
N ASN A 86 -31.37 8.35 13.00
CA ASN A 86 -31.65 8.55 11.57
C ASN A 86 -31.53 10.02 11.12
N ARG A 87 -30.44 10.69 11.55
CA ARG A 87 -30.20 12.11 11.25
C ARG A 87 -28.72 12.46 11.22
N LEU A 88 -28.40 13.59 10.58
CA LEU A 88 -27.08 14.21 10.68
C LEU A 88 -26.91 14.91 12.02
N MET A 89 -25.79 14.66 12.69
CA MET A 89 -25.43 15.27 13.97
C MET A 89 -24.71 16.61 13.81
N HIS A 90 -24.13 16.86 12.64
CA HIS A 90 -23.48 18.11 12.24
C HIS A 90 -23.49 18.23 10.71
N ALA A 91 -23.17 19.43 10.21
CA ALA A 91 -23.05 19.65 8.77
C ALA A 91 -21.99 18.72 8.15
N THR A 92 -22.36 18.02 7.09
CA THR A 92 -21.47 17.13 6.33
C THR A 92 -21.33 17.59 4.89
N SER A 93 -20.30 17.12 4.20
CA SER A 93 -20.06 17.45 2.79
C SER A 93 -20.22 16.22 1.91
N ALA A 94 -20.58 16.44 0.64
CA ALA A 94 -20.63 15.36 -0.36
C ALA A 94 -19.27 14.62 -0.46
N GLY A 95 -18.15 15.32 -0.29
CA GLY A 95 -16.82 14.71 -0.25
C GLY A 95 -16.62 13.74 0.93
N ALA A 96 -17.07 14.13 2.13
CA ALA A 96 -16.97 13.27 3.31
C ALA A 96 -17.88 12.02 3.20
N VAL A 97 -19.09 12.19 2.68
CA VAL A 97 -20.02 11.07 2.43
C VAL A 97 -19.48 10.14 1.34
N LEU A 98 -18.91 10.69 0.27
CA LEU A 98 -18.30 9.90 -0.79
C LEU A 98 -17.10 9.08 -0.27
N GLN A 99 -16.18 9.71 0.46
CA GLN A 99 -15.04 9.03 1.08
C GLN A 99 -15.50 7.90 2.02
N THR A 100 -16.60 8.14 2.74
CA THR A 100 -17.23 7.13 3.62
C THR A 100 -17.74 5.93 2.84
N PHE A 101 -18.50 6.14 1.76
CA PHE A 101 -18.96 5.04 0.92
C PHE A 101 -17.82 4.32 0.21
N GLU A 102 -16.81 5.03 -0.28
CA GLU A 102 -15.61 4.41 -0.88
C GLU A 102 -14.86 3.52 0.13
N GLY A 103 -14.72 4.00 1.38
CA GLY A 103 -14.14 3.21 2.48
C GLY A 103 -14.97 1.97 2.82
N MET A 104 -16.30 2.10 2.87
CA MET A 104 -17.22 0.97 3.09
C MET A 104 -17.15 -0.04 1.94
N VAL A 105 -17.18 0.40 0.67
CA VAL A 105 -17.02 -0.47 -0.51
C VAL A 105 -15.72 -1.24 -0.43
N ARG A 106 -14.61 -0.57 -0.08
CA ARG A 106 -13.31 -1.21 0.10
C ARG A 106 -13.37 -2.28 1.20
N GLY A 107 -13.87 -1.92 2.38
CA GLY A 107 -13.97 -2.86 3.52
C GLY A 107 -14.90 -4.04 3.26
N LEU A 108 -16.02 -3.84 2.58
CA LEU A 108 -16.96 -4.92 2.22
C LEU A 108 -16.38 -5.84 1.15
N LYS A 109 -15.70 -5.29 0.12
CA LYS A 109 -14.93 -6.10 -0.83
C LYS A 109 -13.89 -6.95 -0.12
N GLN A 110 -13.19 -6.42 0.89
CA GLN A 110 -12.25 -7.19 1.70
C GLN A 110 -12.91 -8.35 2.48
N CYS A 111 -14.17 -8.20 2.88
CA CYS A 111 -14.91 -9.25 3.58
C CYS A 111 -15.41 -10.37 2.65
N LEU A 112 -15.71 -10.06 1.38
CA LEU A 112 -16.01 -11.07 0.35
C LEU A 112 -14.80 -11.88 -0.08
N VAL A 113 -13.61 -11.38 0.24
CA VAL A 113 -12.33 -12.04 0.01
C VAL A 113 -12.01 -13.01 1.16
N ALA A 114 -13.02 -13.52 1.88
CA ALA A 114 -12.80 -14.60 2.85
C ALA A 114 -12.40 -15.88 2.08
N ALA A 115 -11.10 -16.20 2.16
CA ALA A 115 -10.37 -17.19 1.36
C ALA A 115 -10.33 -16.88 -0.16
N PRO A 116 -9.49 -15.92 -0.58
CA PRO A 116 -9.25 -15.71 -2.01
C PRO A 116 -8.72 -17.01 -2.61
N THR A 117 -9.56 -17.66 -3.41
CA THR A 117 -9.24 -18.93 -4.05
C THR A 117 -8.64 -18.63 -5.43
N PRO A 118 -7.51 -19.23 -5.80
CA PRO A 118 -6.92 -19.01 -7.11
C PRO A 118 -7.82 -19.60 -8.21
N THR A 119 -8.05 -18.80 -9.25
CA THR A 119 -8.74 -19.22 -10.47
C THR A 119 -7.95 -20.32 -11.20
N PRO A 120 -8.55 -21.10 -12.13
CA PRO A 120 -7.81 -22.04 -12.97
C PRO A 120 -6.60 -21.39 -13.67
N GLU A 121 -6.80 -20.20 -14.23
CA GLU A 121 -5.76 -19.46 -14.93
C GLU A 121 -4.62 -19.00 -14.01
N GLU A 122 -4.94 -18.53 -12.81
CA GLU A 122 -3.91 -18.19 -11.81
C GLU A 122 -3.16 -19.44 -11.33
N ARG A 123 -3.83 -20.58 -11.16
CA ARG A 123 -3.19 -21.84 -10.74
C ARG A 123 -2.13 -22.30 -11.75
N GLU A 124 -2.43 -22.21 -13.04
CA GLU A 124 -1.54 -22.61 -14.13
C GLU A 124 -0.44 -21.58 -14.44
N ASN A 125 -0.54 -20.36 -13.91
CA ASN A 125 0.40 -19.28 -14.22
C ASN A 125 0.81 -18.51 -12.95
N LEU A 126 2.01 -18.82 -12.45
CA LEU A 126 2.60 -18.15 -11.29
C LEU A 126 2.61 -16.62 -11.42
N ALA A 127 2.94 -16.09 -12.60
CA ALA A 127 2.99 -14.65 -12.81
C ALA A 127 1.62 -14.00 -12.56
N LYS A 128 0.52 -14.62 -13.02
CA LYS A 128 -0.84 -14.16 -12.74
C LYS A 128 -1.21 -14.29 -11.27
N ALA A 129 -0.79 -15.38 -10.62
CA ALA A 129 -0.99 -15.52 -9.18
C ALA A 129 -0.23 -14.44 -8.38
N CYS A 130 0.98 -14.08 -8.78
CA CYS A 130 1.73 -12.97 -8.18
C CYS A 130 1.06 -11.61 -8.41
N MET A 131 0.47 -11.37 -9.60
CA MET A 131 -0.33 -10.16 -9.86
C MET A 131 -1.47 -10.04 -8.85
N ARG A 132 -2.15 -11.15 -8.55
CA ARG A 132 -3.29 -11.17 -7.64
C ARG A 132 -2.94 -10.75 -6.22
N LEU A 133 -1.73 -11.03 -5.74
CA LEU A 133 -1.27 -10.58 -4.42
C LEU A 133 -1.34 -9.06 -4.26
N TRP A 134 -1.12 -8.30 -5.35
CA TRP A 134 -1.16 -6.84 -5.31
C TRP A 134 -2.55 -6.32 -4.93
N ASP A 135 -3.59 -6.92 -5.49
CA ASP A 135 -4.97 -6.52 -5.20
C ASP A 135 -5.40 -6.92 -3.79
N LEU A 136 -4.76 -7.94 -3.23
CA LEU A 136 -5.07 -8.50 -1.91
C LEU A 136 -4.27 -7.85 -0.78
N ASP A 137 -3.24 -7.07 -1.08
CA ASP A 137 -2.45 -6.34 -0.09
C ASP A 137 -3.22 -5.12 0.42
N VAL A 138 -4.13 -5.42 1.35
CA VAL A 138 -4.99 -4.47 2.05
C VAL A 138 -4.23 -3.61 3.06
N ASN A 139 -3.04 -4.04 3.46
CA ASN A 139 -2.21 -3.36 4.45
C ASN A 139 -1.17 -2.45 3.81
N ARG A 140 -1.01 -2.50 2.46
CA ARG A 140 -0.20 -1.56 1.68
C ARG A 140 -0.40 -0.12 2.13
N ALA A 141 0.71 0.53 2.40
CA ALA A 141 0.79 1.93 2.75
C ALA A 141 0.51 2.80 1.51
N GLU A 142 -0.26 3.86 1.70
CA GLU A 142 -0.57 4.86 0.67
C GLU A 142 0.32 6.09 0.82
N HIS A 143 0.95 6.53 -0.26
CA HIS A 143 1.74 7.76 -0.30
C HIS A 143 0.87 8.98 0.06
N GLY A 144 1.44 9.92 0.83
CA GLY A 144 0.76 11.13 1.31
C GLY A 144 -0.18 10.92 2.51
N THR A 145 -0.60 9.68 2.77
CA THR A 145 -1.40 9.31 3.95
C THR A 145 -0.54 8.62 5.01
N HIS A 146 0.16 7.56 4.61
CA HIS A 146 0.89 6.68 5.53
C HIS A 146 2.40 6.91 5.50
N TYR A 147 2.94 7.41 4.39
CA TYR A 147 4.35 7.76 4.25
C TYR A 147 4.54 8.89 3.23
N THR A 148 5.68 9.56 3.30
CA THR A 148 6.15 10.53 2.30
C THR A 148 7.64 10.32 2.09
N ILE A 149 8.06 10.32 0.83
CA ILE A 149 9.48 10.24 0.44
C ILE A 149 9.90 11.51 -0.30
N ASP A 150 11.18 11.86 -0.22
CA ASP A 150 11.83 12.85 -1.06
C ASP A 150 12.88 12.15 -1.94
N LEU A 151 12.56 12.01 -3.23
CA LEU A 151 13.44 11.34 -4.20
C LEU A 151 14.70 12.14 -4.52
N GLN A 152 14.70 13.46 -4.26
CA GLN A 152 15.81 14.36 -4.57
C GLN A 152 16.32 14.20 -6.02
N ALA A 153 17.63 14.19 -6.25
CA ALA A 153 18.17 14.08 -7.60
C ALA A 153 18.47 12.63 -8.01
N GLY A 154 18.09 12.30 -9.23
CA GLY A 154 18.47 11.02 -9.83
C GLY A 154 19.91 11.02 -10.32
N LYS A 155 20.47 9.82 -10.48
CA LYS A 155 21.78 9.62 -11.10
C LYS A 155 21.80 8.42 -12.04
N SER A 156 22.85 8.33 -12.85
CA SER A 156 23.06 7.14 -13.68
C SER A 156 23.69 6.04 -12.83
N PHE A 157 23.53 4.77 -13.22
CA PHE A 157 24.15 3.65 -12.50
C PHE A 157 25.68 3.77 -12.34
N HIS A 158 26.36 4.43 -13.28
CA HIS A 158 27.82 4.60 -13.24
C HIS A 158 28.25 5.87 -12.48
N ASP A 159 27.31 6.70 -12.04
CA ASP A 159 27.59 7.94 -11.34
C ASP A 159 27.72 7.67 -9.84
N ARG A 160 28.95 7.79 -9.34
CA ARG A 160 29.32 7.57 -7.93
C ARG A 160 29.07 8.76 -7.03
N ARG A 161 28.71 9.93 -7.59
CA ARG A 161 28.48 11.13 -6.80
C ARG A 161 27.24 10.97 -5.94
N ASP A 162 27.27 11.66 -4.81
CA ASP A 162 26.07 11.84 -4.02
C ASP A 162 25.07 12.74 -4.75
N ALA A 163 23.83 12.27 -4.87
CA ALA A 163 22.74 13.00 -5.51
C ALA A 163 21.59 13.28 -4.53
N ALA A 164 21.77 12.98 -3.25
CA ALA A 164 20.81 13.24 -2.19
C ALA A 164 21.53 13.80 -0.97
N ALA A 165 21.16 14.99 -0.53
CA ALA A 165 21.69 15.59 0.69
C ALA A 165 20.87 15.22 1.93
N ASP A 166 19.61 14.86 1.73
CA ASP A 166 18.64 14.58 2.78
C ASP A 166 18.26 13.08 2.81
N PRO A 167 17.61 12.61 3.90
CA PRO A 167 17.01 11.27 3.93
C PRO A 167 15.95 11.05 2.84
N LEU A 168 15.78 9.82 2.38
CA LEU A 168 14.71 9.42 1.46
C LEU A 168 13.33 9.53 2.13
N PHE A 169 13.17 9.01 3.36
CA PHE A 169 11.89 9.04 4.05
C PHE A 169 11.73 10.33 4.85
N VAL A 170 10.78 11.17 4.42
CA VAL A 170 10.39 12.37 5.18
C VAL A 170 9.58 11.97 6.42
N ASN A 171 8.62 11.06 6.25
CA ASN A 171 7.87 10.50 7.36
C ASN A 171 7.25 9.14 7.02
N VAL A 172 7.02 8.35 8.07
CA VAL A 172 6.15 7.17 8.06
C VAL A 172 5.24 7.27 9.28
N SER A 173 3.94 7.09 9.08
CA SER A 173 2.92 7.26 10.11
C SER A 173 3.01 6.17 11.19
N GLN A 174 2.83 6.58 12.45
CA GLN A 174 2.78 5.64 13.58
C GLN A 174 1.55 4.73 13.53
N GLU A 175 0.45 5.18 12.91
CA GLU A 175 -0.73 4.36 12.69
C GLU A 175 -0.40 3.14 11.81
N LEU A 176 0.33 3.34 10.70
CA LEU A 176 0.81 2.24 9.87
C LEU A 176 1.72 1.27 10.65
N LEU A 177 2.71 1.80 11.38
CA LEU A 177 3.66 0.99 12.16
C LEU A 177 2.97 0.22 13.29
N SER A 178 1.83 0.71 13.79
CA SER A 178 1.05 0.03 14.83
C SER A 178 0.24 -1.16 14.31
N ARG A 179 0.05 -1.28 12.99
CA ARG A 179 -0.70 -2.38 12.37
C ARG A 179 0.00 -3.71 12.66
N PRO A 180 -0.75 -4.82 12.85
CA PRO A 180 -0.18 -6.07 13.34
C PRO A 180 1.02 -6.59 12.55
N THR A 181 0.96 -6.60 11.21
CA THR A 181 2.04 -7.14 10.37
C THR A 181 3.26 -6.23 10.32
N PHE A 182 3.07 -4.91 10.30
CA PHE A 182 4.17 -3.95 10.41
C PHE A 182 4.84 -4.03 11.77
N ARG A 183 4.08 -3.94 12.87
CA ARG A 183 4.62 -3.98 14.23
C ARG A 183 5.46 -5.23 14.49
N THR A 184 4.92 -6.39 14.14
CA THR A 184 5.61 -7.68 14.35
C THR A 184 6.81 -7.85 13.43
N PHE A 185 6.78 -7.30 12.22
CA PHE A 185 7.95 -7.28 11.34
C PHE A 185 9.06 -6.35 11.87
N VAL A 186 8.71 -5.15 12.36
CA VAL A 186 9.68 -4.22 12.98
C VAL A 186 10.40 -4.87 14.17
N ALA A 187 9.67 -5.62 15.00
CA ALA A 187 10.21 -6.37 16.14
C ALA A 187 11.06 -7.60 15.74
N LEU A 188 11.20 -7.91 14.46
CA LEU A 188 12.17 -8.89 13.97
C LEU A 188 13.46 -8.23 13.48
N LEU A 189 13.40 -6.94 13.11
CA LEU A 189 14.53 -6.21 12.53
C LEU A 189 15.50 -5.69 13.59
N ASP A 190 15.05 -5.54 14.83
CA ASP A 190 15.85 -5.09 15.97
C ASP A 190 16.70 -6.20 16.62
N ASN A 191 16.45 -7.46 16.27
CA ASN A 191 17.16 -8.62 16.83
C ASN A 191 18.51 -8.94 16.15
N TYR A 192 18.83 -8.32 15.00
CA TYR A 192 19.91 -8.81 14.13
C TYR A 192 21.20 -7.99 14.17
N GLU A 193 22.35 -8.68 14.06
CA GLU A 193 23.69 -8.10 13.97
C GLU A 193 24.22 -8.11 12.53
N MET A 194 24.74 -6.98 12.03
CA MET A 194 25.12 -6.82 10.61
C MET A 194 26.28 -7.71 10.11
N GLN A 195 27.07 -8.28 11.02
CA GLN A 195 28.31 -9.02 10.69
C GLN A 195 28.05 -10.52 10.59
N VAL A 196 28.23 -11.06 9.39
CA VAL A 196 28.13 -12.51 9.13
C VAL A 196 29.23 -13.28 9.87
N GLY A 197 28.89 -14.42 10.48
CA GLY A 197 29.86 -15.40 10.98
C GLY A 197 30.06 -15.42 12.50
N VAL A 198 29.23 -14.72 13.27
CA VAL A 198 29.06 -14.93 14.71
C VAL A 198 27.90 -15.91 14.90
N ALA A 199 28.07 -16.94 15.74
CA ALA A 199 26.98 -17.86 16.05
C ALA A 199 25.91 -17.13 16.87
N GLU A 200 24.78 -16.80 16.25
CA GLU A 200 23.65 -16.21 16.94
C GLU A 200 22.94 -17.27 17.80
N LYS A 201 22.63 -16.92 19.04
CA LYS A 201 21.83 -17.79 19.92
C LYS A 201 20.39 -17.33 19.85
N VAL A 202 19.56 -18.14 19.19
CA VAL A 202 18.13 -17.85 19.11
C VAL A 202 17.52 -17.78 20.52
N THR A 203 17.01 -16.61 20.90
CA THR A 203 16.40 -16.37 22.22
C THR A 203 14.95 -16.84 22.27
N ARG A 204 14.35 -16.92 23.48
CA ARG A 204 12.93 -17.28 23.61
C ARG A 204 12.02 -16.16 23.09
N GLU A 205 12.50 -14.94 23.24
CA GLU A 205 11.88 -13.70 22.78
C GLU A 205 11.83 -13.68 21.25
N GLU A 206 12.95 -13.95 20.57
CA GLU A 206 13.01 -14.06 19.09
C GLU A 206 12.05 -15.13 18.57
N LEU A 207 12.02 -16.33 19.17
CA LEU A 207 11.07 -17.37 18.79
C LEU A 207 9.61 -16.94 18.94
N ARG A 208 9.30 -16.09 19.93
CA ARG A 208 7.96 -15.54 20.12
C ARG A 208 7.65 -14.52 19.03
N GLU A 209 8.57 -13.63 18.71
CA GLU A 209 8.42 -12.62 17.66
C GLU A 209 8.23 -13.26 16.27
N GLU A 210 9.00 -14.30 15.96
CA GLU A 210 8.80 -15.13 14.74
C GLU A 210 7.36 -15.65 14.68
N GLN A 211 6.87 -16.22 15.77
CA GLN A 211 5.53 -16.80 15.84
C GLN A 211 4.43 -15.75 15.71
N GLU A 212 4.60 -14.58 16.34
CA GLU A 212 3.67 -13.46 16.28
C GLU A 212 3.62 -12.87 14.86
N PHE A 213 4.77 -12.68 14.22
CA PHE A 213 4.85 -12.22 12.83
C PHE A 213 4.17 -13.19 11.87
N LEU A 214 4.49 -14.48 11.94
CA LEU A 214 3.87 -15.49 11.07
C LEU A 214 2.35 -15.57 11.31
N ASN A 215 1.89 -15.46 12.56
CA ASN A 215 0.46 -15.42 12.87
C ASN A 215 -0.22 -14.19 12.27
N ALA A 216 0.39 -13.02 12.39
CA ALA A 216 -0.12 -11.77 11.83
C ALA A 216 -0.23 -11.87 10.31
N CYS A 217 0.81 -12.39 9.64
CA CYS A 217 0.83 -12.59 8.19
C CYS A 217 -0.24 -13.60 7.74
N LEU A 218 -0.35 -14.76 8.38
CA LEU A 218 -1.32 -15.82 8.02
C LEU A 218 -2.79 -15.38 8.17
N ALA A 219 -3.07 -14.36 8.99
CA ALA A 219 -4.42 -13.81 9.14
C ALA A 219 -4.86 -12.98 7.91
N THR A 220 -3.93 -12.55 7.05
CA THR A 220 -4.16 -11.60 5.96
C THR A 220 -4.75 -12.26 4.71
N PRO A 221 -5.49 -11.51 3.87
CA PRO A 221 -5.97 -12.01 2.58
C PRO A 221 -4.83 -12.47 1.64
N VAL A 222 -3.73 -11.72 1.61
CA VAL A 222 -2.53 -12.05 0.81
C VAL A 222 -2.02 -13.45 1.14
N MET A 223 -1.77 -13.72 2.43
CA MET A 223 -1.17 -14.99 2.82
C MET A 223 -2.16 -16.15 2.71
N LYS A 224 -3.45 -15.90 2.92
CA LYS A 224 -4.51 -16.89 2.66
C LYS A 224 -4.57 -17.27 1.18
N TYR A 225 -4.43 -16.30 0.27
CA TYR A 225 -4.34 -16.58 -1.16
C TYR A 225 -3.09 -17.39 -1.51
N ALA A 226 -1.93 -16.95 -1.03
CA ALA A 226 -0.66 -17.62 -1.28
C ALA A 226 -0.71 -19.08 -0.80
N HIS A 227 -1.27 -19.32 0.40
CA HIS A 227 -1.48 -20.67 0.92
C HIS A 227 -2.41 -21.48 0.02
N ALA A 228 -3.57 -20.93 -0.38
CA ALA A 228 -4.51 -21.61 -1.28
C ALA A 228 -3.89 -21.96 -2.64
N TYR A 229 -3.12 -21.04 -3.23
CA TYR A 229 -2.36 -21.25 -4.47
C TYR A 229 -1.34 -22.38 -4.33
N LEU A 230 -0.54 -22.35 -3.27
CA LEU A 230 0.49 -23.37 -3.03
C LEU A 230 -0.13 -24.74 -2.75
N VAL A 231 -1.24 -24.81 -2.03
CA VAL A 231 -1.98 -26.07 -1.79
C VAL A 231 -2.56 -26.63 -3.07
N ALA A 232 -3.22 -25.78 -3.89
CA ALA A 232 -3.80 -26.19 -5.16
C ALA A 232 -2.75 -26.76 -6.13
N ASN A 233 -1.52 -26.25 -6.07
CA ASN A 233 -0.38 -26.71 -6.86
C ASN A 233 0.45 -27.80 -6.18
N ARG A 234 0.01 -28.33 -5.02
CA ARG A 234 0.72 -29.36 -4.24
C ARG A 234 2.12 -28.95 -3.79
N LEU A 235 2.34 -27.64 -3.65
CA LEU A 235 3.59 -27.02 -3.22
C LEU A 235 3.63 -26.75 -1.71
N ALA A 236 2.51 -26.83 -0.99
CA ALA A 236 2.41 -26.63 0.45
C ALA A 236 1.39 -27.57 1.10
N PRO A 237 1.53 -27.89 2.40
CA PRO A 237 0.50 -28.64 3.14
C PRO A 237 -0.79 -27.84 3.27
N ALA A 238 -1.94 -28.53 3.24
CA ALA A 238 -3.26 -27.91 3.36
C ALA A 238 -3.57 -27.39 4.76
N ASP A 239 -3.04 -28.04 5.80
CA ASP A 239 -3.18 -27.57 7.18
C ASP A 239 -2.37 -26.28 7.42
N VAL A 240 -3.02 -25.28 7.98
CA VAL A 240 -2.43 -23.94 8.19
C VAL A 240 -1.27 -23.99 9.20
N ASN A 241 -1.35 -24.82 10.24
CA ASN A 241 -0.28 -24.94 11.22
C ASN A 241 0.98 -25.60 10.61
N SER A 242 0.77 -26.63 9.78
CA SER A 242 1.83 -27.27 9.01
C SER A 242 2.44 -26.31 7.99
N PHE A 243 1.62 -25.46 7.36
CA PHE A 243 2.10 -24.40 6.48
C PHE A 243 2.90 -23.34 7.24
N LYS A 244 2.46 -22.94 8.43
CA LYS A 244 3.21 -22.05 9.33
C LYS A 244 4.58 -22.62 9.69
N GLN A 245 4.65 -23.91 10.03
CA GLN A 245 5.92 -24.59 10.31
C GLN A 245 6.83 -24.60 9.07
N ARG A 246 6.27 -24.79 7.89
CA ARG A 246 7.02 -24.71 6.63
C ARG A 246 7.54 -23.31 6.34
N LEU A 247 6.72 -22.27 6.57
CA LEU A 247 7.18 -20.88 6.47
C LEU A 247 8.31 -20.61 7.46
N ARG A 248 8.16 -21.06 8.71
CA ARG A 248 9.21 -20.93 9.72
C ARG A 248 10.51 -21.58 9.25
N LYS A 249 10.45 -22.79 8.72
CA LYS A 249 11.63 -23.48 8.18
C LYS A 249 12.26 -22.76 6.98
N ILE A 250 11.47 -22.19 6.09
CA ILE A 250 12.00 -21.47 4.91
C ILE A 250 12.69 -20.18 5.34
N TRP A 251 12.10 -19.44 6.27
CA TRP A 251 12.50 -18.06 6.57
C TRP A 251 13.39 -17.93 7.80
N PHE A 252 13.20 -18.73 8.85
CA PHE A 252 13.83 -18.52 10.16
C PHE A 252 14.75 -19.68 10.62
N ASP A 253 14.69 -20.86 10.01
CA ASP A 253 15.68 -21.90 10.35
C ASP A 253 17.07 -21.48 9.85
N MET A 254 18.05 -21.50 10.76
CA MET A 254 19.44 -21.17 10.47
C MET A 254 20.10 -22.25 9.61
N TYR A 255 21.00 -21.84 8.71
CA TYR A 255 21.78 -22.77 7.89
C TYR A 255 23.19 -22.25 7.57
N LYS A 256 24.13 -23.17 7.31
CA LYS A 256 25.52 -22.83 6.97
C LYS A 256 25.63 -22.37 5.52
N ARG A 257 26.13 -21.15 5.30
CA ARG A 257 26.40 -20.63 3.95
C ARG A 257 27.87 -20.61 3.55
N SER A 258 28.80 -20.68 4.51
CA SER A 258 30.24 -20.74 4.23
C SER A 258 30.83 -22.12 4.51
N ARG A 259 31.70 -22.62 3.61
CA ARG A 259 32.51 -23.83 3.86
C ARG A 259 33.55 -23.51 4.94
N GLY A 260 33.18 -23.63 6.22
CA GLY A 260 34.15 -23.64 7.31
C GLY A 260 33.73 -23.02 8.65
N ARG A 261 32.55 -22.41 8.79
CA ARG A 261 32.06 -21.88 10.08
C ARG A 261 30.58 -22.27 10.29
N GLY A 262 30.09 -22.15 11.53
CA GLY A 262 28.78 -22.66 12.00
C GLY A 262 27.56 -22.11 11.24
N ASP A 263 26.36 -22.49 11.67
CA ASP A 263 25.12 -21.93 11.11
C ASP A 263 25.13 -20.41 11.33
N ASP A 264 25.12 -19.61 10.25
CA ASP A 264 25.52 -18.20 10.27
C ASP A 264 24.50 -17.20 9.70
N SER A 265 23.37 -17.67 9.15
CA SER A 265 22.28 -16.79 8.70
C SER A 265 20.96 -17.53 8.45
N SER A 266 19.85 -16.78 8.44
CA SER A 266 18.51 -17.24 8.02
C SER A 266 18.06 -16.63 6.68
N GLY A 267 17.01 -17.20 6.08
CA GLY A 267 16.41 -16.66 4.86
C GLY A 267 15.79 -15.27 5.06
N PHE A 268 15.25 -15.02 6.25
CA PHE A 268 14.65 -13.75 6.65
C PHE A 268 15.71 -12.65 6.70
N GLU A 269 16.81 -12.88 7.42
CA GLU A 269 17.91 -11.94 7.53
C GLU A 269 18.44 -11.54 6.16
N HIS A 270 18.72 -12.53 5.31
CA HIS A 270 19.34 -12.23 4.03
C HIS A 270 18.41 -11.47 3.07
N VAL A 271 17.12 -11.79 3.05
CA VAL A 271 16.15 -11.16 2.15
C VAL A 271 15.70 -9.80 2.65
N PHE A 272 15.35 -9.69 3.94
CA PHE A 272 14.70 -8.51 4.50
C PHE A 272 15.67 -7.55 5.18
N ILE A 273 16.74 -8.04 5.82
CA ILE A 273 17.69 -7.22 6.57
C ILE A 273 18.89 -6.83 5.68
N GLY A 274 19.51 -7.83 5.06
CA GLY A 274 20.75 -7.71 4.30
C GLY A 274 22.01 -7.92 5.15
N GLU A 275 23.13 -8.09 4.47
CA GLU A 275 24.43 -8.43 5.08
C GLU A 275 25.57 -7.71 4.35
N VAL A 276 26.66 -7.42 5.06
CA VAL A 276 27.90 -6.92 4.43
C VAL A 276 28.81 -8.10 4.10
N LYS A 277 29.14 -8.26 2.82
CA LYS A 277 30.02 -9.31 2.32
C LYS A 277 31.08 -8.72 1.42
N ASN A 278 32.36 -9.01 1.70
CA ASN A 278 33.50 -8.50 0.94
C ASN A 278 33.53 -6.97 0.79
N GLY A 279 33.04 -6.23 1.79
CA GLY A 279 32.98 -4.76 1.76
C GLY A 279 31.83 -4.18 0.92
N GLU A 280 30.88 -5.01 0.48
CA GLU A 280 29.68 -4.57 -0.24
C GLU A 280 28.42 -5.03 0.49
N VAL A 281 27.35 -4.22 0.40
CA VAL A 281 26.04 -4.58 0.95
C VAL A 281 25.32 -5.53 -0.02
N THR A 282 24.98 -6.71 0.47
CA THR A 282 24.20 -7.73 -0.25
C THR A 282 22.85 -7.93 0.45
N GLY A 283 21.79 -8.28 -0.29
CA GLY A 283 20.43 -8.19 0.25
C GLY A 283 20.02 -6.73 0.50
N PHE A 284 19.26 -6.46 1.57
CA PHE A 284 18.80 -5.11 1.93
C PHE A 284 17.95 -4.45 0.83
N HIS A 285 16.79 -5.06 0.55
CA HIS A 285 15.83 -4.56 -0.44
C HIS A 285 14.52 -4.05 0.17
N ASN A 286 14.25 -4.36 1.44
CA ASN A 286 13.01 -4.02 2.12
C ASN A 286 12.96 -2.54 2.53
N TRP A 287 11.84 -1.88 2.20
CA TRP A 287 11.68 -0.45 2.44
C TRP A 287 11.52 -0.10 3.93
N LEU A 288 10.96 -1.00 4.74
CA LEU A 288 10.76 -0.74 6.16
C LEU A 288 12.08 -0.84 6.93
N GLN A 289 12.91 -1.85 6.59
CA GLN A 289 14.30 -1.92 7.06
C GLN A 289 15.08 -0.67 6.64
N PHE A 290 14.92 -0.21 5.40
CA PHE A 290 15.57 1.00 4.92
C PHE A 290 15.18 2.21 5.76
N TYR A 291 13.89 2.41 5.97
CA TYR A 291 13.36 3.48 6.81
C TYR A 291 13.91 3.44 8.24
N ILE A 292 13.97 2.26 8.86
CA ILE A 292 14.46 2.09 10.24
C ILE A 292 15.96 2.41 10.33
N GLU A 293 16.77 1.89 9.42
CA GLU A 293 18.21 2.12 9.43
C GLU A 293 18.57 3.58 9.05
N GLU A 294 17.80 4.20 8.17
CA GLU A 294 17.92 5.62 7.86
C GLU A 294 17.59 6.49 9.08
N ARG A 295 16.54 6.14 9.82
CA ARG A 295 16.17 6.78 11.09
C ARG A 295 17.23 6.63 12.19
N LYS A 296 17.98 5.53 12.18
CA LYS A 296 19.12 5.31 13.08
C LYS A 296 20.39 6.04 12.62
N GLY A 297 20.42 6.62 11.42
CA GLY A 297 21.60 7.25 10.83
C GLY A 297 22.63 6.24 10.30
N HIS A 298 22.23 4.98 10.11
CA HIS A 298 23.08 3.92 9.58
C HIS A 298 23.02 3.83 8.06
N VAL A 299 21.91 4.25 7.48
CA VAL A 299 21.74 4.38 6.02
C VAL A 299 21.92 5.84 5.62
N ASP A 300 22.65 6.02 4.52
CA ASP A 300 22.88 7.28 3.86
C ASP A 300 22.41 7.14 2.40
N TYR A 301 21.25 7.71 2.10
CA TYR A 301 20.62 7.68 0.79
C TYR A 301 21.39 8.57 -0.20
N LYS A 302 21.69 8.03 -1.38
CA LYS A 302 22.56 8.68 -2.38
C LYS A 302 21.84 9.04 -3.67
N GLY A 303 20.51 9.05 -3.66
CA GLY A 303 19.66 9.33 -4.82
C GLY A 303 19.17 8.08 -5.57
N TYR A 304 18.14 8.28 -6.40
CA TYR A 304 17.56 7.21 -7.21
C TYR A 304 18.38 6.96 -8.49
N ILE A 305 18.39 5.72 -8.95
CA ILE A 305 18.99 5.31 -10.21
C ILE A 305 17.97 5.47 -11.34
N ARG A 306 18.32 6.26 -12.35
CA ARG A 306 17.47 6.44 -13.54
C ARG A 306 17.33 5.10 -14.30
N PRO A 307 16.13 4.76 -14.80
CA PRO A 307 15.92 3.54 -15.58
C PRO A 307 16.86 3.46 -16.79
N ARG A 308 17.49 2.30 -16.98
CA ARG A 308 18.57 2.09 -17.98
C ARG A 308 18.11 2.12 -19.44
N LYS A 309 16.83 1.88 -19.78
CA LYS A 309 16.37 1.73 -21.17
C LYS A 309 15.01 2.38 -21.44
N ARG A 310 14.98 3.14 -22.55
CA ARG A 310 13.89 3.88 -23.24
C ARG A 310 13.01 4.79 -22.37
N GLY A 311 13.31 6.09 -22.43
CA GLY A 311 12.51 7.20 -21.89
C GLY A 311 13.32 8.28 -21.15
N GLY A 312 14.60 8.06 -20.86
CA GLY A 312 15.49 9.09 -20.31
C GLY A 312 14.94 9.79 -19.06
N ARG A 313 15.03 11.12 -18.97
CA ARG A 313 14.43 11.92 -17.87
C ARG A 313 12.90 11.82 -17.80
N TYR A 314 12.21 11.42 -18.88
CA TYR A 314 10.75 11.35 -18.95
C TYR A 314 10.18 10.13 -18.21
N MET A 315 11.02 9.14 -17.88
CA MET A 315 10.69 7.97 -17.06
C MET A 315 11.28 8.06 -15.63
N ALA A 316 11.67 9.25 -15.16
CA ALA A 316 12.07 9.42 -13.75
C ALA A 316 10.94 8.96 -12.82
N PRO A 317 11.22 8.19 -11.76
CA PRO A 317 10.20 7.81 -10.79
C PRO A 317 9.57 9.06 -10.17
N GLN A 318 8.29 8.94 -9.83
CA GLN A 318 7.58 9.93 -9.01
C GLN A 318 7.49 9.43 -7.57
N GLU A 319 7.27 10.32 -6.62
CA GLU A 319 7.21 9.98 -5.18
C GLU A 319 6.05 9.04 -4.84
N GLU A 320 5.00 9.04 -5.66
CA GLU A 320 3.86 8.13 -5.55
C GLU A 320 4.14 6.72 -6.11
N GLU A 321 5.32 6.49 -6.71
CA GLU A 321 5.66 5.18 -7.26
C GLU A 321 6.06 4.19 -6.15
N HIS A 322 5.49 3.00 -6.20
CA HIS A 322 5.77 1.91 -5.26
C HIS A 322 6.97 1.07 -5.69
N MET A 323 7.64 1.38 -6.79
CA MET A 323 8.85 0.67 -7.21
C MET A 323 9.89 1.68 -7.66
N ILE A 324 10.99 1.74 -6.91
CA ILE A 324 12.10 2.63 -7.22
C ILE A 324 13.41 1.87 -7.12
N THR A 325 14.40 2.31 -7.88
CA THR A 325 15.76 1.81 -7.77
C THR A 325 16.61 2.87 -7.10
N ILE A 326 17.24 2.54 -5.98
CA ILE A 326 17.99 3.47 -5.13
C ILE A 326 19.45 3.05 -4.97
N ASN A 327 20.31 4.03 -4.70
CA ASN A 327 21.68 3.83 -4.24
C ASN A 327 21.80 4.41 -2.82
N PHE A 328 22.55 3.73 -1.97
CA PHE A 328 22.79 4.14 -0.59
C PHE A 328 24.07 3.49 -0.07
N SER A 329 24.57 3.99 1.06
CA SER A 329 25.51 3.24 1.90
C SER A 329 24.85 2.84 3.21
N TRP A 330 25.25 1.68 3.75
CA TRP A 330 24.83 1.19 5.06
C TRP A 330 26.07 0.91 5.91
N HIS A 331 26.18 1.58 7.05
CA HIS A 331 27.38 1.57 7.90
C HIS A 331 28.68 1.86 7.11
N GLY A 332 28.61 2.76 6.13
CA GLY A 332 29.73 3.14 5.27
C GLY A 332 30.04 2.18 4.10
N PHE A 333 29.34 1.05 3.98
CA PHE A 333 29.48 0.14 2.85
C PHE A 333 28.45 0.47 1.76
N GLU A 334 28.92 0.59 0.50
CA GLU A 334 28.06 1.02 -0.60
C GLU A 334 27.18 -0.13 -1.13
N LYS A 335 25.89 0.16 -1.37
CA LYS A 335 25.02 -0.63 -2.23
C LYS A 335 24.73 0.13 -3.51
N GLN A 336 25.38 -0.24 -4.61
CA GLN A 336 25.31 0.51 -5.87
C GLN A 336 23.89 0.64 -6.44
N CYS A 337 23.06 -0.38 -6.22
CA CYS A 337 21.72 -0.45 -6.79
C CYS A 337 20.85 -1.41 -5.97
N SER A 338 19.70 -0.93 -5.51
CA SER A 338 18.65 -1.72 -4.88
C SER A 338 17.33 -1.34 -5.49
N SER A 339 16.68 -2.28 -6.19
CA SER A 339 15.28 -2.11 -6.57
C SER A 339 14.42 -2.50 -5.38
N THR A 340 13.53 -1.61 -4.97
CA THR A 340 12.77 -1.71 -3.72
C THR A 340 11.29 -1.44 -4.01
N LEU A 341 10.43 -2.25 -3.40
CA LEU A 341 8.99 -2.03 -3.39
C LEU A 341 8.63 -1.13 -2.20
N ILE A 342 8.29 0.13 -2.45
CA ILE A 342 7.97 1.11 -1.40
C ILE A 342 6.50 0.97 -0.99
N GLY A 343 6.25 0.93 0.32
CA GLY A 343 4.90 0.95 0.89
C GLY A 343 4.14 -0.37 0.84
N VAL A 344 4.64 -1.41 0.15
CA VAL A 344 4.03 -2.76 0.21
C VAL A 344 4.09 -3.31 1.63
N SER A 345 3.15 -4.17 2.01
CA SER A 345 3.15 -4.72 3.36
C SER A 345 4.19 -5.85 3.53
N PRO A 346 4.63 -6.16 4.77
CA PRO A 346 5.54 -7.28 5.03
C PRO A 346 5.00 -8.63 4.53
N GLU A 347 3.71 -8.89 4.73
CA GLU A 347 3.07 -10.12 4.27
C GLU A 347 3.00 -10.23 2.74
N PHE A 348 2.99 -9.11 2.01
CA PHE A 348 3.02 -9.10 0.54
C PHE A 348 4.36 -9.62 0.03
N GLU A 349 5.47 -9.06 0.50
CA GLU A 349 6.80 -9.53 0.09
C GLU A 349 7.04 -10.98 0.55
N LEU A 350 6.65 -11.32 1.79
CA LEU A 350 6.76 -12.68 2.31
C LEU A 350 5.98 -13.68 1.44
N ALA A 351 4.75 -13.35 1.03
CA ALA A 351 3.93 -14.19 0.17
C ALA A 351 4.52 -14.31 -1.24
N LEU A 352 4.90 -13.19 -1.86
CA LEU A 352 5.46 -13.14 -3.20
C LEU A 352 6.73 -13.99 -3.30
N TYR A 353 7.68 -13.76 -2.40
CA TYR A 353 8.95 -14.49 -2.39
C TYR A 353 8.77 -15.96 -2.04
N THR A 354 7.83 -16.30 -1.14
CA THR A 354 7.51 -17.72 -0.84
C THR A 354 6.91 -18.42 -2.06
N MET A 355 5.98 -17.77 -2.79
CA MET A 355 5.38 -18.33 -4.00
C MET A 355 6.42 -18.53 -5.11
N CYS A 356 7.27 -17.55 -5.36
CA CYS A 356 8.37 -17.67 -6.33
C CYS A 356 9.40 -18.73 -5.90
N PHE A 357 9.72 -18.82 -4.61
CA PHE A 357 10.65 -19.83 -4.10
C PHE A 357 10.12 -21.26 -4.28
N LEU A 358 8.84 -21.50 -3.98
CA LEU A 358 8.26 -22.84 -4.03
C LEU A 358 7.78 -23.27 -5.42
N GLY A 359 7.22 -22.34 -6.20
CA GLY A 359 6.58 -22.64 -7.48
C GLY A 359 7.25 -22.02 -8.71
N GLY A 360 8.22 -21.13 -8.51
CA GLY A 360 8.89 -20.40 -9.59
C GLY A 360 10.29 -20.91 -9.91
N ASP A 361 10.74 -20.50 -11.09
CA ASP A 361 12.15 -20.57 -11.48
C ASP A 361 12.98 -19.51 -10.75
N GLU A 362 14.28 -19.43 -11.03
CA GLU A 362 15.18 -18.42 -10.48
C GLU A 362 14.73 -16.98 -10.79
N LYS A 363 14.01 -16.80 -11.90
CA LYS A 363 13.46 -15.50 -12.33
C LYS A 363 12.00 -15.64 -12.71
N THR A 364 11.13 -14.93 -12.00
CA THR A 364 9.70 -14.84 -12.31
C THR A 364 9.38 -13.45 -12.83
N ILE A 365 9.04 -13.33 -14.11
CA ILE A 365 8.55 -12.05 -14.68
C ILE A 365 7.05 -11.96 -14.41
N THR A 366 6.63 -10.91 -13.73
CA THR A 366 5.24 -10.64 -13.38
C THR A 366 4.95 -9.14 -13.44
N ARG A 367 3.70 -8.78 -13.14
CA ARG A 367 3.26 -7.40 -13.02
C ARG A 367 2.70 -7.17 -11.61
N LEU A 368 3.21 -6.19 -10.90
CA LEU A 368 2.72 -5.80 -9.58
C LEU A 368 2.04 -4.44 -9.73
N GLY A 369 0.71 -4.43 -9.80
CA GLY A 369 -0.05 -3.22 -10.14
C GLY A 369 0.36 -2.64 -11.50
N PRO A 370 0.90 -1.40 -11.57
CA PRO A 370 1.39 -0.81 -12.81
C PRO A 370 2.83 -1.19 -13.17
N TYR A 371 3.56 -1.92 -12.31
CA TYR A 371 5.00 -2.16 -12.47
C TYR A 371 5.27 -3.53 -13.10
N ASN A 372 6.09 -3.58 -14.14
CA ASN A 372 6.63 -4.83 -14.68
C ASN A 372 7.87 -5.21 -13.86
N VAL A 373 7.80 -6.35 -13.18
CA VAL A 373 8.78 -6.76 -12.17
C VAL A 373 9.36 -8.13 -12.53
N GLU A 374 10.68 -8.25 -12.47
CA GLU A 374 11.36 -9.54 -12.41
C GLU A 374 11.63 -9.84 -10.93
N VAL A 375 10.98 -10.85 -10.37
CA VAL A 375 11.30 -11.34 -9.03
C VAL A 375 12.40 -12.39 -9.18
N THR A 376 13.59 -12.07 -8.68
CA THR A 376 14.71 -13.01 -8.63
C THR A 376 14.65 -13.80 -7.33
N CYS A 377 14.87 -15.11 -7.39
CA CYS A 377 14.92 -15.99 -6.22
C CYS A 377 16.06 -17.01 -6.39
N HIS A 378 17.16 -16.79 -5.68
CA HIS A 378 18.28 -17.73 -5.67
C HIS A 378 18.07 -18.79 -4.59
N LYS A 379 18.22 -20.06 -4.94
CA LYS A 379 18.01 -21.21 -4.04
C LYS A 379 19.36 -21.87 -3.74
N TYR A 380 19.60 -22.21 -2.47
CA TYR A 380 20.73 -23.06 -2.08
C TYR A 380 20.27 -24.51 -2.00
N ASN A 381 20.87 -25.37 -2.83
CA ASN A 381 20.58 -26.79 -2.78
C ASN A 381 21.38 -27.41 -1.62
N THR A 382 20.66 -27.97 -0.65
CA THR A 382 21.25 -28.73 0.46
C THR A 382 20.78 -30.18 0.43
N ARG A 383 21.41 -31.03 1.25
CA ARG A 383 21.00 -32.44 1.39
C ARG A 383 19.57 -32.58 1.89
N ASP A 384 19.09 -31.62 2.68
CA ASP A 384 17.78 -31.64 3.35
C ASP A 384 16.70 -30.83 2.58
N GLY A 385 17.03 -30.39 1.35
CA GLY A 385 16.16 -29.63 0.46
C GLY A 385 16.74 -28.28 0.05
N ASN A 386 15.93 -27.49 -0.65
CA ASN A 386 16.32 -26.16 -1.08
C ASN A 386 16.06 -25.15 0.03
N LEU A 387 16.98 -24.22 0.21
CA LEU A 387 16.86 -23.08 1.12
C LEU A 387 16.79 -21.79 0.32
N ILE A 388 16.04 -20.80 0.81
CA ILE A 388 15.97 -19.50 0.15
C ILE A 388 17.27 -18.75 0.43
N GLY A 389 18.04 -18.52 -0.64
CA GLY A 389 19.29 -17.81 -0.55
C GLY A 389 19.06 -16.31 -0.52
N THR A 390 18.44 -15.77 -1.56
CA THR A 390 17.97 -14.38 -1.61
C THR A 390 16.77 -14.26 -2.53
N SER A 391 15.93 -13.26 -2.30
CA SER A 391 14.86 -12.90 -3.20
C SER A 391 14.61 -11.40 -3.17
N TYR A 392 14.48 -10.80 -4.35
CA TYR A 392 14.32 -9.36 -4.47
C TYR A 392 13.68 -9.01 -5.82
N PRO A 393 13.00 -7.85 -5.92
CA PRO A 393 12.42 -7.39 -7.15
C PRO A 393 13.49 -6.67 -7.98
N ASN A 394 13.40 -6.79 -9.30
CA ASN A 394 14.16 -6.01 -10.26
C ASN A 394 13.20 -5.38 -11.26
N THR A 395 13.52 -4.17 -11.74
CA THR A 395 12.75 -3.56 -12.82
C THR A 395 12.87 -4.43 -14.08
N SER A 396 11.77 -4.99 -14.56
CA SER A 396 11.76 -5.75 -15.81
C SER A 396 11.81 -4.80 -17.01
N ARG A 397 12.27 -5.29 -18.17
CA ARG A 397 12.27 -4.50 -19.40
C ARG A 397 10.82 -4.32 -19.88
N LEU A 398 10.40 -3.06 -20.04
CA LEU A 398 9.21 -2.74 -20.81
C LEU A 398 9.43 -3.14 -22.27
N THR A 399 8.39 -3.67 -22.91
CA THR A 399 8.34 -3.74 -24.37
C THR A 399 8.26 -2.33 -24.97
N ASP A 400 8.53 -2.20 -26.27
CA ASP A 400 8.52 -0.89 -26.94
C ASP A 400 7.15 -0.21 -26.86
N ASP A 401 6.06 -0.98 -26.97
CA ASP A 401 4.69 -0.49 -26.88
C ASP A 401 4.33 -0.05 -25.45
N GLU A 402 4.75 -0.82 -24.44
CA GLU A 402 4.55 -0.46 -23.03
C GLU A 402 5.31 0.82 -22.65
N ALA A 403 6.55 0.97 -23.14
CA ALA A 403 7.34 2.16 -22.92
C ALA A 403 6.70 3.40 -23.60
N ALA A 404 6.21 3.25 -24.84
CA ALA A 404 5.52 4.31 -25.54
C ALA A 404 4.23 4.74 -24.82
N ALA A 405 3.42 3.77 -24.38
CA ALA A 405 2.19 4.04 -23.63
C ALA A 405 2.46 4.75 -22.29
N ALA A 406 3.49 4.31 -21.56
CA ALA A 406 3.88 4.91 -20.28
C ALA A 406 4.37 6.36 -20.46
N ILE A 407 5.22 6.62 -21.47
CA ILE A 407 5.69 7.97 -21.80
C ILE A 407 4.51 8.88 -22.17
N GLN A 408 3.63 8.42 -23.05
CA GLN A 408 2.45 9.19 -23.45
C GLN A 408 1.54 9.51 -22.26
N SER A 409 1.32 8.54 -21.36
CA SER A 409 0.53 8.75 -20.14
C SER A 409 1.15 9.84 -19.25
N ARG A 410 2.47 9.80 -19.04
CA ARG A 410 3.18 10.81 -18.24
C ARG A 410 3.17 12.19 -18.88
N VAL A 411 3.36 12.27 -20.20
CA VAL A 411 3.28 13.54 -20.94
C VAL A 411 1.88 14.14 -20.83
N ARG A 412 0.82 13.33 -21.02
CA ARG A 412 -0.57 13.76 -20.82
C ARG A 412 -0.80 14.26 -19.40
N GLY A 413 -0.37 13.51 -18.38
CA GLY A 413 -0.50 13.92 -16.98
C GLY A 413 0.22 15.23 -16.67
N ALA A 414 1.43 15.42 -17.19
CA ALA A 414 2.18 16.66 -17.04
C ALA A 414 1.49 17.86 -17.74
N GLN A 415 0.92 17.65 -18.93
CA GLN A 415 0.13 18.66 -19.63
C GLN A 415 -1.14 19.03 -18.85
N VAL A 416 -1.88 18.04 -18.34
CA VAL A 416 -3.08 18.26 -17.52
C VAL A 416 -2.74 19.05 -16.26
N ARG A 417 -1.66 18.71 -15.55
CA ARG A 417 -1.21 19.48 -14.37
C ARG A 417 -0.82 20.91 -14.72
N LYS A 418 -0.10 21.14 -15.81
CA LYS A 418 0.24 22.49 -16.29
C LYS A 418 -1.01 23.31 -16.66
N HIS A 419 -1.95 22.71 -17.40
CA HIS A 419 -3.20 23.38 -17.76
C HIS A 419 -4.09 23.64 -16.53
N GLY A 420 -4.16 22.70 -15.58
CA GLY A 420 -4.87 22.85 -14.32
C GLY A 420 -4.31 24.00 -13.48
N ALA A 421 -2.99 24.05 -13.29
CA ALA A 421 -2.29 25.13 -12.57
C ALA A 421 -2.48 26.50 -13.25
N ALA A 422 -2.42 26.54 -14.59
CA ALA A 422 -2.69 27.75 -15.36
C ALA A 422 -4.15 28.21 -15.21
N SER A 423 -5.11 27.26 -15.18
CA SER A 423 -6.53 27.57 -14.96
C SER A 423 -6.80 28.10 -13.55
N TYR A 424 -6.15 27.51 -12.53
CA TYR A 424 -6.24 27.93 -11.15
C TYR A 424 -5.67 29.33 -10.96
N SER A 425 -4.48 29.59 -11.52
CA SER A 425 -3.85 30.92 -11.51
C SER A 425 -4.70 31.97 -12.22
N LYS A 426 -5.31 31.65 -13.38
CA LYS A 426 -6.27 32.54 -14.05
C LYS A 426 -7.49 32.87 -13.17
N ARG A 427 -8.11 31.87 -12.54
CA ARG A 427 -9.27 32.08 -11.63
C ARG A 427 -8.88 32.91 -10.41
N GLN A 428 -7.68 32.73 -9.87
CA GLN A 428 -7.16 33.52 -8.75
C GLN A 428 -6.92 34.97 -9.16
N HIS A 429 -6.35 35.20 -10.36
CA HIS A 429 -6.16 36.54 -10.89
C HIS A 429 -7.50 37.26 -11.15
N GLU A 430 -8.50 36.55 -11.66
CA GLU A 430 -9.84 37.08 -11.90
C GLU A 430 -10.57 37.42 -10.59
N ARG A 431 -10.49 36.57 -9.56
CA ARG A 431 -10.96 36.89 -8.20
C ARG A 431 -10.27 38.14 -7.64
N ASN A 432 -8.96 38.25 -7.79
CA ASN A 432 -8.22 39.42 -7.32
C ASN A 432 -8.67 40.70 -8.05
N ARG A 433 -8.94 40.63 -9.35
CA ARG A 433 -9.51 41.76 -10.12
C ARG A 433 -10.91 42.12 -9.65
N GLN A 434 -11.77 41.14 -9.36
CA GLN A 434 -13.11 41.37 -8.82
C GLN A 434 -13.06 42.01 -7.43
N HIS A 435 -12.20 41.53 -6.54
CA HIS A 435 -11.97 42.14 -5.22
C HIS A 435 -11.48 43.58 -5.34
N HIS A 436 -10.55 43.85 -6.26
CA HIS A 436 -10.02 45.20 -6.45
C HIS A 436 -11.06 46.16 -7.07
N ALA A 437 -11.92 45.65 -7.97
CA ALA A 437 -13.05 46.39 -8.52
C ALA A 437 -14.11 46.71 -7.44
N ALA A 438 -14.43 45.74 -6.59
CA ALA A 438 -15.33 45.92 -5.45
C ALA A 438 -14.80 46.95 -4.45
N ALA A 439 -13.50 46.93 -4.15
CA ALA A 439 -12.85 47.91 -3.29
C ALA A 439 -12.90 49.33 -3.87
N LYS A 440 -12.72 49.49 -5.19
CA LYS A 440 -12.88 50.79 -5.89
C LYS A 440 -14.32 51.30 -5.90
N LEU A 441 -15.31 50.40 -6.01
CA LEU A 441 -16.72 50.76 -5.89
C LEU A 441 -17.06 51.23 -4.47
N GLN A 442 -16.59 50.52 -3.44
CA GLN A 442 -16.78 50.90 -2.05
C GLN A 442 -16.10 52.24 -1.70
N SER A 443 -14.90 52.50 -2.24
CA SER A 443 -14.22 53.79 -2.02
C SER A 443 -14.94 54.96 -2.69
N ARG A 444 -15.48 54.76 -3.90
CA ARG A 444 -16.34 55.75 -4.57
C ARG A 444 -17.63 56.02 -3.80
N TYR A 445 -18.24 54.98 -3.22
CA TYR A 445 -19.45 55.13 -2.40
C TYR A 445 -19.17 55.90 -1.10
N ARG A 446 -18.02 55.67 -0.45
CA ARG A 446 -17.56 56.45 0.72
C ARG A 446 -17.22 57.90 0.36
N GLY A 447 -16.59 58.15 -0.79
CA GLY A 447 -16.28 59.49 -1.27
C GLY A 447 -17.51 60.32 -1.68
N GLY A 448 -18.55 59.67 -2.21
CA GLY A 448 -19.84 60.32 -2.52
C GLY A 448 -20.59 60.79 -1.28
N ARG A 449 -20.55 60.01 -0.19
CA ARG A 449 -21.17 60.39 1.10
C ARG A 449 -20.47 61.57 1.78
N ALA A 450 -19.16 61.73 1.60
CA ALA A 450 -18.40 62.85 2.15
C ALA A 450 -18.71 64.21 1.46
N ARG A 451 -19.28 64.21 0.24
CA ARG A 451 -19.64 65.43 -0.49
C ARG A 451 -21.06 65.94 -0.20
N HIS A 452 -21.86 65.23 0.59
CA HIS A 452 -23.23 65.64 0.96
C HIS A 452 -23.44 65.88 2.46
N GLY A 453 -22.35 66.01 3.23
CA GLY A 453 -22.39 66.36 4.64
C GLY A 453 -21.57 67.61 4.94
N SER A 454 -22.14 68.79 4.71
CA SER A 454 -21.69 70.03 5.37
C SER A 454 -22.95 70.78 5.80
N PRO A 455 -23.21 70.92 7.11
CA PRO A 455 -24.34 71.69 7.61
C PRO A 455 -24.02 73.18 7.53
N THR A 456 -24.97 73.94 6.99
CA THR A 456 -25.06 75.39 7.11
C THR A 456 -25.06 75.79 8.59
N ARG A 457 -24.12 76.66 8.99
CA ARG A 457 -24.20 77.49 10.19
C ARG A 457 -24.84 78.82 9.81
N ASN A 458 -26.05 79.07 10.33
CA ASN A 458 -26.49 80.34 10.90
C ASN A 458 -27.73 80.07 11.75
#